data_AF-A0A4P9VR90-F1
#
_entry.id   AF-A0A4P9VR90-F1
#
_cell.length_a   1.000
_cell.length_b   1.000
_cell.length_c   1.000
_cell.angle_alpha   90.00
_cell.angle_beta   90.00
_cell.angle_gamma   90.00
#
_symmetry.space_group_name_H-M   'P 1'
#
loop_
_entity.id
_entity.type
_entity.pdbx_description
1 polymer ?
#
loop_
_entity_poly.entity_id
_entity_poly.type
_entity_poly.pdbx_seq_one_letter_code
_entity_poly.pdbx_strand_id
1 'polypeptide(L)'
;MTKQLFIAPHTLKKQAKTLIHYWPQTIKTTRAYQLLCNLYGFSSLHQYQKQTKHMVINHYQSQENAAYIAEQFSSLANQLSHLGDISFADAKVVLYKIWPKYISNKTYSASPKEHQCTFFINGELTDFVQQPKISYAFDRFPAIKDSIEAIGIPHTEVGALYVNNQLQPFTYQLNNNDVITLYPVRDVLNQHQATNLPAKPISRPHFILDVHLGRLCNYLRMLGFDTLYWNHDLGDAKLAALAEKEQRIMLSRDLGLLKRSNIKFGRWLRNRKPLLQLKEVSTLYNLKQYIEPFSLCIRCNSKITSVDKTSVKHLVPADVYTSFTTFNQCSHCQQIYWHGSHVDKMKTIIHMLEN
;
A
#
# COMPACT_ATOMS: atom_id res chain seq x y z
N MET A 1 36.85 -0.02 27.47
CA MET A 1 37.67 0.49 26.34
C MET A 1 37.02 0.03 25.05
N THR A 2 36.61 0.94 24.17
CA THR A 2 35.99 0.62 22.88
C THR A 2 37.02 -0.09 21.99
N LYS A 3 36.66 -1.23 21.39
CA LYS A 3 37.55 -1.96 20.47
C LYS A 3 37.90 -1.06 19.29
N GLN A 4 39.19 -0.93 18.98
CA GLN A 4 39.61 -0.22 17.77
C GLN A 4 39.28 -1.04 16.53
N LEU A 5 38.57 -0.43 15.59
CA LEU A 5 38.17 -1.06 14.33
C LEU A 5 39.10 -0.59 13.21
N PHE A 6 40.06 -1.43 12.87
CA PHE A 6 41.02 -1.12 11.81
C PHE A 6 40.38 -1.32 10.43
N ILE A 7 40.14 -0.22 9.72
CA ILE A 7 39.53 -0.19 8.40
C ILE A 7 40.52 0.39 7.39
N ALA A 8 40.51 -0.13 6.16
CA ALA A 8 41.43 0.33 5.11
C ALA A 8 41.16 1.78 4.72
N PRO A 9 42.20 2.59 4.37
CA PRO A 9 42.01 4.00 4.00
C PRO A 9 41.02 4.23 2.85
N HIS A 10 41.00 3.34 1.86
CA HIS A 10 40.04 3.40 0.75
C HIS A 10 38.60 3.14 1.21
N THR A 11 38.40 2.22 2.15
CA THR A 11 37.10 1.91 2.75
C THR A 11 36.62 3.06 3.62
N LEU A 12 37.49 3.65 4.44
CA LEU A 12 37.16 4.83 5.25
C LEU A 12 36.69 5.99 4.35
N LYS A 13 37.40 6.24 3.23
CA LYS A 13 37.00 7.26 2.24
C LYS A 13 35.64 6.98 1.62
N LYS A 14 35.34 5.71 1.28
CA LYS A 14 34.03 5.32 0.74
C LYS A 14 32.92 5.52 1.79
N GLN A 15 33.15 5.10 3.02
CA GLN A 15 32.21 5.23 4.12
C GLN A 15 31.95 6.69 4.49
N ALA A 16 32.95 7.56 4.43
CA ALA A 16 32.78 9.00 4.63
C ALA A 16 31.83 9.62 3.59
N LYS A 17 31.95 9.23 2.31
CA LYS A 17 31.02 9.66 1.27
C LYS A 17 29.59 9.17 1.52
N THR A 18 29.44 7.90 1.90
CA THR A 18 28.14 7.32 2.28
C THR A 18 27.53 8.07 3.46
N LEU A 19 28.32 8.34 4.51
CA LEU A 19 27.86 9.06 5.68
C LEU A 19 27.34 10.45 5.30
N ILE A 20 28.08 11.21 4.51
CA ILE A 20 27.65 12.55 4.04
C ILE A 20 26.32 12.48 3.28
N HIS A 21 26.14 11.47 2.43
CA HIS A 21 24.94 11.34 1.60
C HIS A 21 23.68 10.98 2.41
N TYR A 22 23.82 10.16 3.45
CA TYR A 22 22.69 9.67 4.25
C TYR A 22 22.52 10.37 5.59
N TRP A 23 23.35 11.37 5.90
CA TRP A 23 23.22 12.15 7.13
C TRP A 23 21.92 12.98 7.11
N PRO A 24 21.17 13.10 8.22
CA PRO A 24 19.90 13.85 8.25
C PRO A 24 20.03 15.33 7.87
N GLN A 25 21.22 15.91 8.04
CA GLN A 25 21.53 17.31 7.73
C GLN A 25 22.82 17.39 6.91
N THR A 26 23.05 18.50 6.22
CA THR A 26 24.30 18.70 5.48
C THR A 26 25.50 18.71 6.43
N ILE A 27 26.46 17.82 6.20
CA ILE A 27 27.66 17.68 7.03
C ILE A 27 28.94 17.87 6.20
N LYS A 28 29.92 18.59 6.76
CA LYS A 28 31.22 18.79 6.12
C LYS A 28 32.02 17.49 6.06
N THR A 29 32.80 17.32 5.01
CA THR A 29 33.68 16.15 4.82
C THR A 29 34.62 15.92 6.00
N THR A 30 35.20 16.99 6.56
CA THR A 30 36.09 16.91 7.74
C THR A 30 35.39 16.32 8.97
N ARG A 31 34.13 16.73 9.20
CA ARG A 31 33.30 16.22 10.30
C ARG A 31 32.91 14.75 10.09
N ALA A 32 32.59 14.36 8.85
CA ALA A 32 32.31 12.96 8.52
C ALA A 32 33.50 12.04 8.83
N TYR A 33 34.72 12.45 8.47
CA TYR A 33 35.93 11.70 8.83
C TYR A 33 36.16 11.63 10.34
N GLN A 34 35.95 12.74 11.07
CA GLN A 34 36.08 12.76 12.51
C GLN A 34 35.10 11.80 13.19
N LEU A 35 33.83 11.81 12.78
CA LEU A 35 32.81 10.91 13.32
C LEU A 35 33.17 9.44 13.09
N LEU A 36 33.63 9.08 11.88
CA LEU A 36 34.05 7.72 11.58
C LEU A 36 35.30 7.31 12.37
N CYS A 37 36.32 8.17 12.46
CA CYS A 37 37.50 7.89 13.27
C CYS A 37 37.12 7.63 14.73
N ASN A 38 36.29 8.50 15.32
CA ASN A 38 35.83 8.35 16.70
C ASN A 38 34.99 7.06 16.89
N LEU A 39 34.11 6.77 15.94
CA LEU A 39 33.32 5.53 15.94
C LEU A 39 34.20 4.28 15.88
N TYR A 40 35.33 4.35 15.17
CA TYR A 40 36.30 3.27 15.05
C TYR A 40 37.37 3.25 16.17
N GLY A 41 37.24 4.12 17.18
CA GLY A 41 38.14 4.14 18.34
C GLY A 41 39.44 4.92 18.14
N PHE A 42 39.50 5.82 17.16
CA PHE A 42 40.59 6.77 16.94
C PHE A 42 40.16 8.18 17.35
N SER A 43 40.99 8.90 18.09
CA SER A 43 40.72 10.27 18.54
C SER A 43 40.80 11.31 17.42
N SER A 44 41.46 10.99 16.30
CA SER A 44 41.60 11.88 15.15
C SER A 44 41.94 11.14 13.87
N LEU A 45 41.72 11.80 12.74
CA LEU A 45 42.18 11.33 11.42
C LEU A 45 43.71 11.17 11.36
N HIS A 46 44.46 12.04 12.06
CA HIS A 46 45.91 11.94 12.15
C HIS A 46 46.35 10.67 12.89
N GLN A 47 45.72 10.36 14.03
CA GLN A 47 46.00 9.12 14.77
C GLN A 47 45.69 7.89 13.91
N TYR A 48 44.54 7.88 13.24
CA TYR A 48 44.15 6.81 12.32
C TYR A 48 45.20 6.61 11.21
N GLN A 49 45.62 7.68 10.54
CA GLN A 49 46.61 7.61 9.47
C GLN A 49 47.96 7.10 9.96
N LYS A 50 48.42 7.55 11.14
CA LYS A 50 49.69 7.11 11.75
C LYS A 50 49.66 5.61 12.05
N GLN A 51 48.55 5.10 12.58
CA GLN A 51 48.42 3.69 12.97
C GLN A 51 48.14 2.76 11.79
N THR A 52 47.57 3.26 10.68
CA THR A 52 47.25 2.45 9.49
C THR A 52 48.27 2.53 8.36
N LYS A 53 49.29 3.40 8.47
CA LYS A 53 50.29 3.68 7.41
C LYS A 53 51.00 2.43 6.85
N HIS A 54 51.19 1.40 7.67
CA HIS A 54 51.91 0.18 7.32
C HIS A 54 51.07 -1.09 7.51
N MET A 55 49.76 -0.97 7.75
CA MET A 55 48.91 -2.12 8.00
C MET A 55 48.42 -2.76 6.69
N VAL A 56 48.67 -4.06 6.55
CA VAL A 56 47.96 -4.91 5.59
C VAL A 56 46.79 -5.54 6.32
N ILE A 57 45.56 -5.14 6.01
CA ILE A 57 44.36 -5.74 6.60
C ILE A 57 44.15 -7.10 5.94
N ASN A 58 44.58 -8.15 6.63
CA ASN A 58 44.39 -9.52 6.16
C ASN A 58 42.92 -9.95 6.33
N HIS A 59 42.51 -10.95 5.55
CA HIS A 59 41.12 -11.45 5.50
C HIS A 59 40.54 -11.77 6.88
N TYR A 60 41.38 -12.31 7.79
CA TYR A 60 41.00 -12.65 9.17
C TYR A 60 40.53 -11.42 9.99
N GLN A 61 41.26 -10.32 9.91
CA GLN A 61 40.93 -9.08 10.64
C GLN A 61 39.67 -8.40 10.08
N SER A 62 39.42 -8.55 8.78
CA SER A 62 38.15 -8.13 8.16
C SER A 62 36.96 -8.95 8.65
N GLN A 63 37.13 -10.25 8.91
CA GLN A 63 36.09 -11.13 9.44
C GLN A 63 35.82 -10.86 10.93
N GLU A 64 36.85 -10.60 11.74
CA GLU A 64 36.66 -10.21 13.13
C GLU A 64 35.96 -8.85 13.29
N ASN A 65 36.31 -7.88 12.44
CA ASN A 65 35.62 -6.59 12.41
C ASN A 65 34.15 -6.76 12.01
N ALA A 66 33.87 -7.64 11.04
CA ALA A 66 32.51 -7.99 10.65
C ALA A 66 31.71 -8.58 11.81
N ALA A 67 32.29 -9.55 12.51
CA ALA A 67 31.66 -10.21 13.65
C ALA A 67 31.40 -9.22 14.80
N TYR A 68 32.39 -8.37 15.14
CA TYR A 68 32.23 -7.36 16.18
C TYR A 68 31.19 -6.30 15.83
N ILE A 69 31.23 -5.76 14.60
CA ILE A 69 30.23 -4.81 14.11
C ILE A 69 28.84 -5.47 14.17
N ALA A 70 28.75 -6.75 13.81
CA ALA A 70 27.53 -7.53 13.83
C ALA A 70 27.10 -8.06 15.21
N GLU A 71 27.87 -7.81 16.26
CA GLU A 71 27.47 -8.06 17.64
C GLU A 71 27.13 -6.73 18.35
N GLN A 72 27.91 -5.68 18.07
CA GLN A 72 27.86 -4.41 18.79
C GLN A 72 27.14 -3.28 18.03
N PHE A 73 26.44 -3.56 16.93
CA PHE A 73 25.75 -2.54 16.11
C PHE A 73 24.86 -1.59 16.89
N SER A 74 24.04 -2.06 17.84
CA SER A 74 23.20 -1.17 18.66
C SER A 74 24.05 -0.23 19.51
N SER A 75 25.14 -0.72 20.10
CA SER A 75 26.09 0.10 20.86
C SER A 75 26.79 1.13 19.97
N LEU A 76 27.21 0.71 18.77
CA LEU A 76 27.83 1.58 17.77
C LEU A 76 26.86 2.63 17.20
N ALA A 77 25.59 2.28 17.04
CA ALA A 77 24.53 3.22 16.64
C ALA A 77 24.27 4.25 17.74
N ASN A 78 24.26 3.83 19.02
CA ASN A 78 24.14 4.75 20.14
C ASN A 78 25.36 5.68 20.24
N GLN A 79 26.56 5.14 20.05
CA GLN A 79 27.78 5.93 19.99
C GLN A 79 27.75 6.96 18.85
N LEU A 80 27.33 6.57 17.64
CA LEU A 80 27.23 7.49 16.52
C LEU A 80 26.15 8.56 16.75
N SER A 81 25.02 8.19 17.37
CA SER A 81 23.95 9.11 17.77
C SER A 81 24.49 10.21 18.70
N HIS A 82 25.21 9.83 19.76
CA HIS A 82 25.83 10.80 20.66
C HIS A 82 26.97 11.62 20.02
N LEU A 83 27.84 10.97 19.23
CA LEU A 83 28.94 11.66 18.56
C LEU A 83 28.43 12.68 17.53
N GLY A 84 27.35 12.34 16.85
CA GLY A 84 26.78 13.06 15.72
C GLY A 84 25.67 14.05 16.06
N ASP A 85 25.15 14.01 17.30
CA ASP A 85 23.95 14.73 17.72
C ASP A 85 22.76 14.45 16.78
N ILE A 86 22.54 13.17 16.50
CA ILE A 86 21.42 12.69 15.66
C ILE A 86 20.62 11.65 16.43
N SER A 87 19.38 11.39 16.00
CA SER A 87 18.57 10.35 16.62
C SER A 87 19.21 8.96 16.47
N PHE A 88 18.94 8.07 17.43
CA PHE A 88 19.38 6.68 17.36
C PHE A 88 18.87 5.97 16.08
N ALA A 89 17.65 6.30 15.63
CA ALA A 89 17.07 5.77 14.41
C ALA A 89 17.86 6.21 13.16
N ASP A 90 18.20 7.49 13.06
CA ASP A 90 19.00 8.01 11.95
C ASP A 90 20.41 7.41 11.94
N ALA A 91 21.03 7.27 13.12
CA ALA A 91 22.31 6.61 13.26
C ALA A 91 22.26 5.16 12.73
N LYS A 92 21.21 4.40 13.04
CA LYS A 92 21.02 3.05 12.49
C LYS A 92 20.94 3.07 10.97
N VAL A 93 20.11 3.94 10.37
CA VAL A 93 19.94 4.04 8.92
C VAL A 93 21.28 4.32 8.24
N VAL A 94 22.04 5.28 8.74
CA VAL A 94 23.38 5.62 8.23
C VAL A 94 24.33 4.41 8.32
N LEU A 95 24.36 3.72 9.46
CA LEU A 95 25.23 2.56 9.65
C LEU A 95 24.87 1.36 8.77
N TYR A 96 23.58 1.13 8.49
CA TYR A 96 23.15 0.12 7.52
C TYR A 96 23.70 0.37 6.12
N LYS A 97 23.81 1.65 5.71
CA LYS A 97 24.39 2.04 4.42
C LYS A 97 25.92 1.93 4.42
N ILE A 98 26.56 2.12 5.57
CA ILE A 98 28.02 2.06 5.74
C ILE A 98 28.53 0.61 5.83
N TRP A 99 27.74 -0.30 6.40
CA TRP A 99 28.13 -1.69 6.70
C TRP A 99 27.22 -2.77 6.05
N PRO A 100 26.75 -2.60 4.81
CA PRO A 100 25.79 -3.55 4.21
C PRO A 100 26.34 -4.98 4.16
N LYS A 101 27.66 -5.14 3.92
CA LYS A 101 28.34 -6.45 3.88
C LYS A 101 28.57 -7.09 5.25
N TYR A 102 28.61 -6.30 6.32
CA TYR A 102 28.83 -6.82 7.67
C TYR A 102 27.52 -7.23 8.35
N ILE A 103 26.40 -6.67 7.88
CA ILE A 103 25.07 -6.83 8.49
C ILE A 103 24.17 -7.77 7.66
N SER A 104 24.53 -8.09 6.41
CA SER A 104 23.68 -8.89 5.51
C SER A 104 23.49 -10.36 5.90
N ASN A 105 24.36 -10.94 6.74
CA ASN A 105 24.37 -12.38 7.05
C ASN A 105 24.03 -12.75 8.51
N LYS A 106 23.61 -11.80 9.35
CA LYS A 106 23.09 -12.11 10.69
C LYS A 106 21.79 -11.34 10.91
N THR A 107 20.72 -12.09 11.20
CA THR A 107 19.45 -11.61 11.72
C THR A 107 19.74 -10.80 12.98
N TYR A 108 19.88 -9.49 12.81
CA TYR A 108 19.89 -8.58 13.92
C TYR A 108 18.52 -8.67 14.58
N SER A 109 18.49 -9.19 15.81
CA SER A 109 17.45 -8.84 16.77
C SER A 109 17.38 -7.32 16.75
N ALA A 110 16.29 -6.79 16.20
CA ALA A 110 16.01 -5.38 16.26
C ALA A 110 16.17 -4.98 17.74
N SER A 111 16.92 -3.90 18.00
CA SER A 111 16.88 -3.20 19.29
C SER A 111 15.47 -3.30 19.85
N PRO A 112 15.27 -3.71 21.12
CA PRO A 112 13.93 -3.79 21.68
C PRO A 112 13.30 -2.43 21.44
N LYS A 113 12.21 -2.44 20.68
CA LYS A 113 11.47 -1.25 20.29
C LYS A 113 11.11 -0.48 21.56
N GLU A 114 11.18 0.84 21.49
CA GLU A 114 10.94 1.71 22.66
C GLU A 114 9.52 1.55 23.21
N HIS A 115 8.56 1.24 22.33
CA HIS A 115 7.15 1.15 22.66
C HIS A 115 6.53 -0.12 22.10
N GLN A 116 5.44 -0.53 22.75
CA GLN A 116 4.60 -1.66 22.34
C GLN A 116 3.13 -1.26 22.41
N CYS A 117 2.31 -1.83 21.55
CA CYS A 117 0.86 -1.70 21.60
C CYS A 117 0.23 -3.03 21.17
N THR A 118 -1.08 -3.18 21.40
CA THR A 118 -1.81 -4.39 21.02
C THR A 118 -2.93 -4.06 20.05
N PHE A 119 -2.97 -4.74 18.91
CA PHE A 119 -4.08 -4.70 17.96
C PHE A 119 -5.01 -5.89 18.16
N PHE A 120 -6.32 -5.61 18.20
CA PHE A 120 -7.42 -6.56 18.13
C PHE A 120 -8.14 -6.38 16.79
N ILE A 121 -8.14 -7.44 15.99
CA ILE A 121 -8.61 -7.45 14.60
C ILE A 121 -9.94 -8.20 14.54
N ASN A 122 -11.00 -7.54 14.04
CA ASN A 122 -12.34 -8.11 14.00
C ASN A 122 -12.83 -8.38 12.57
N GLY A 123 -13.84 -9.25 12.48
CA GLY A 123 -14.57 -9.53 11.24
C GLY A 123 -13.65 -9.98 10.11
N GLU A 124 -13.96 -9.57 8.90
CA GLU A 124 -13.20 -9.96 7.69
C GLU A 124 -11.81 -9.31 7.59
N LEU A 125 -11.37 -8.50 8.56
CA LEU A 125 -9.97 -8.05 8.63
C LEU A 125 -9.02 -9.17 9.06
N THR A 126 -9.53 -10.22 9.71
CA THR A 126 -8.71 -11.37 10.10
C THR A 126 -8.13 -12.09 8.89
N ASP A 127 -8.70 -11.91 7.69
CA ASP A 127 -8.19 -12.49 6.44
C ASP A 127 -6.77 -12.00 6.09
N PHE A 128 -6.33 -10.86 6.64
CA PHE A 128 -5.03 -10.27 6.35
C PHE A 128 -3.94 -10.65 7.37
N VAL A 129 -4.28 -11.33 8.46
CA VAL A 129 -3.38 -11.58 9.59
C VAL A 129 -3.45 -13.02 10.06
N GLN A 130 -2.37 -13.51 10.68
CA GLN A 130 -2.33 -14.89 11.19
C GLN A 130 -3.11 -15.07 12.50
N GLN A 131 -3.17 -14.03 13.31
CA GLN A 131 -3.83 -14.04 14.61
C GLN A 131 -4.64 -12.75 14.79
N PRO A 132 -5.83 -12.83 15.43
CA PRO A 132 -6.67 -11.66 15.64
C PRO A 132 -6.13 -10.72 16.72
N LYS A 133 -5.16 -11.16 17.53
CA LYS A 133 -4.45 -10.35 18.52
C LYS A 133 -2.98 -10.24 18.13
N ILE A 134 -2.48 -9.02 17.96
CA ILE A 134 -1.11 -8.76 17.50
C ILE A 134 -0.44 -7.81 18.47
N SER A 135 0.68 -8.25 19.06
CA SER A 135 1.60 -7.35 19.75
C SER A 135 2.47 -6.65 18.71
N TYR A 136 2.42 -5.32 18.66
CA TYR A 136 3.13 -4.51 17.69
C TYR A 136 4.10 -3.58 18.39
N ALA A 137 5.38 -3.70 18.03
CA ALA A 137 6.47 -2.99 18.66
C ALA A 137 7.01 -1.92 17.70
N PHE A 138 7.19 -0.69 18.19
CA PHE A 138 7.53 0.47 17.36
C PHE A 138 8.46 1.46 18.08
N ASP A 139 9.11 2.31 17.29
CA ASP A 139 9.96 3.40 17.79
C ASP A 139 9.28 4.73 17.44
N ARG A 140 9.53 5.78 18.24
CA ARG A 140 8.85 7.09 18.11
C ARG A 140 7.32 6.92 18.22
N PHE A 141 6.55 7.83 17.63
CA PHE A 141 5.09 7.79 17.62
C PHE A 141 4.64 7.83 16.16
N PRO A 142 4.53 6.68 15.45
CA PRO A 142 4.08 6.65 14.06
C PRO A 142 2.57 6.85 13.97
N ALA A 143 2.10 7.27 12.80
CA ALA A 143 0.67 7.30 12.52
C ALA A 143 0.12 5.87 12.51
N ILE A 144 -1.02 5.67 13.17
CA ILE A 144 -1.66 4.36 13.30
C ILE A 144 -1.96 3.71 11.95
N LYS A 145 -2.25 4.51 10.91
CA LYS A 145 -2.40 4.04 9.53
C LYS A 145 -1.19 3.25 9.05
N ASP A 146 0.02 3.79 9.25
CA ASP A 146 1.25 3.17 8.77
C ASP A 146 1.49 1.85 9.49
N SER A 147 1.14 1.77 10.79
CA SER A 147 1.21 0.54 11.57
C SER A 147 0.19 -0.51 11.15
N ILE A 148 -1.05 -0.11 10.82
CA ILE A 148 -2.08 -0.99 10.25
C ILE A 148 -1.58 -1.61 8.94
N GLU A 149 -1.03 -0.79 8.04
CA GLU A 149 -0.48 -1.25 6.76
C GLU A 149 0.73 -2.17 6.93
N ALA A 150 1.60 -1.87 7.91
CA ALA A 150 2.76 -2.68 8.26
C ALA A 150 2.38 -4.05 8.81
N ILE A 151 1.27 -4.15 9.55
CA ILE A 151 0.72 -5.42 10.05
C ILE A 151 0.15 -6.28 8.90
N GLY A 152 -0.21 -5.66 7.78
CA GLY A 152 -0.68 -6.37 6.59
C GLY A 152 -2.01 -5.85 6.05
N ILE A 153 -2.78 -5.15 6.87
CA ILE A 153 -4.15 -4.72 6.58
C ILE A 153 -4.11 -3.44 5.73
N PRO A 154 -4.72 -3.39 4.52
CA PRO A 154 -4.89 -2.14 3.80
C PRO A 154 -5.79 -1.19 4.61
N HIS A 155 -5.40 0.08 4.74
CA HIS A 155 -6.23 1.07 5.44
C HIS A 155 -7.61 1.22 4.80
N THR A 156 -7.75 0.95 3.51
CA THR A 156 -9.03 0.96 2.79
C THR A 156 -10.04 -0.09 3.27
N GLU A 157 -9.59 -1.15 3.95
CA GLU A 157 -10.47 -2.20 4.49
C GLU A 157 -10.97 -1.88 5.91
N VAL A 158 -10.36 -0.92 6.60
CA VAL A 158 -10.73 -0.54 7.96
C VAL A 158 -11.86 0.49 7.91
N GLY A 159 -13.00 0.12 8.50
CA GLY A 159 -14.18 0.99 8.59
C GLY A 159 -14.21 1.83 9.85
N ALA A 160 -13.77 1.25 10.97
CA ALA A 160 -13.67 1.93 12.25
C ALA A 160 -12.45 1.47 13.03
N LEU A 161 -11.90 2.40 13.80
CA LEU A 161 -10.69 2.24 14.58
C LEU A 161 -10.93 2.85 15.96
N TYR A 162 -10.73 2.04 17.00
CA TYR A 162 -10.79 2.50 18.38
C TYR A 162 -9.42 2.37 19.03
N VAL A 163 -8.99 3.40 19.76
CA VAL A 163 -7.82 3.35 20.64
C VAL A 163 -8.31 3.57 22.05
N ASN A 164 -8.04 2.63 22.96
CA ASN A 164 -8.47 2.67 24.35
C ASN A 164 -9.99 2.97 24.49
N ASN A 165 -10.80 2.30 23.67
CA ASN A 165 -12.26 2.44 23.56
C ASN A 165 -12.78 3.79 23.03
N GLN A 166 -11.91 4.63 22.47
CA GLN A 166 -12.32 5.89 21.82
C GLN A 166 -12.12 5.81 20.31
N LEU A 167 -13.10 6.28 19.53
CA LEU A 167 -13.01 6.35 18.07
C LEU A 167 -11.89 7.30 17.66
N GLN A 168 -10.99 6.87 16.77
CA GLN A 168 -9.83 7.67 16.35
C GLN A 168 -9.65 7.71 14.82
N PRO A 169 -9.04 8.78 14.28
CA PRO A 169 -8.70 8.87 12.87
C PRO A 169 -7.40 8.14 12.52
N PHE A 170 -7.15 7.91 11.23
CA PHE A 170 -5.88 7.39 10.71
C PHE A 170 -4.65 8.25 11.01
N THR A 171 -4.85 9.52 11.38
CA THR A 171 -3.78 10.45 11.76
C THR A 171 -3.35 10.33 13.22
N TYR A 172 -4.05 9.52 14.03
CA TYR A 172 -3.68 9.27 15.42
C TYR A 172 -2.25 8.72 15.52
N GLN A 173 -1.43 9.27 16.42
CA GLN A 173 -0.06 8.82 16.65
C GLN A 173 -0.06 7.80 17.77
N LEU A 174 0.49 6.60 17.51
CA LEU A 174 0.54 5.52 18.49
C LEU A 174 1.34 5.89 19.72
N ASN A 175 0.84 5.52 20.90
CA ASN A 175 1.49 5.65 22.20
C ASN A 175 1.80 4.28 22.81
N ASN A 176 2.72 4.27 23.77
CA ASN A 176 3.08 3.05 24.47
C ASN A 176 1.88 2.48 25.25
N ASN A 177 1.70 1.17 25.15
CA ASN A 177 0.62 0.37 25.71
C ASN A 177 -0.79 0.68 25.17
N ASP A 178 -0.90 1.34 24.01
CA ASP A 178 -2.20 1.50 23.35
C ASP A 178 -2.86 0.15 23.09
N VAL A 179 -4.17 0.11 23.31
CA VAL A 179 -5.04 -0.99 22.90
C VAL A 179 -5.88 -0.53 21.72
N ILE A 180 -5.59 -1.10 20.56
CA ILE A 180 -6.21 -0.76 19.30
C ILE A 180 -7.21 -1.84 18.91
N THR A 181 -8.43 -1.46 18.54
CA THR A 181 -9.44 -2.37 18.00
C THR A 181 -9.86 -1.92 16.62
N LEU A 182 -9.71 -2.79 15.62
CA LEU A 182 -10.06 -2.53 14.22
C LEU A 182 -11.34 -3.26 13.82
N TYR A 183 -12.20 -2.58 13.07
CA TYR A 183 -13.41 -3.14 12.47
C TYR A 183 -13.40 -2.95 10.94
N PRO A 184 -13.89 -3.92 10.16
CA PRO A 184 -13.92 -3.83 8.70
C PRO A 184 -14.96 -2.80 8.21
N VAL A 185 -14.75 -2.28 7.01
CA VAL A 185 -15.71 -1.39 6.31
C VAL A 185 -17.11 -1.99 6.25
N ARG A 186 -17.24 -3.30 6.00
CA ARG A 186 -18.53 -4.00 5.93
C ARG A 186 -19.40 -3.77 7.18
N ASP A 187 -18.82 -3.89 8.36
CA ASP A 187 -19.56 -3.81 9.62
C ASP A 187 -20.10 -2.40 9.83
N VAL A 188 -19.31 -1.38 9.48
CA VAL A 188 -19.70 0.03 9.55
C VAL A 188 -20.78 0.38 8.54
N LEU A 189 -20.66 -0.08 7.29
CA LEU A 189 -21.68 0.17 6.26
C LEU A 189 -23.03 -0.47 6.60
N ASN A 190 -23.04 -1.64 7.23
CA ASN A 190 -24.27 -2.33 7.62
C ASN A 190 -25.01 -1.65 8.79
N GLN A 191 -24.29 -0.94 9.66
CA GLN A 191 -24.87 -0.35 10.87
C GLN A 191 -25.46 1.06 10.65
N HIS A 192 -25.32 1.65 9.45
CA HIS A 192 -25.73 3.03 9.14
C HIS A 192 -25.22 4.08 10.14
N GLN A 193 -24.15 3.78 10.89
CA GLN A 193 -23.58 4.69 11.87
C GLN A 193 -22.45 5.50 11.22
N ALA A 194 -22.53 6.83 11.35
CA ALA A 194 -21.46 7.72 10.94
C ALA A 194 -20.28 7.55 11.89
N THR A 195 -19.25 6.83 11.45
CA THR A 195 -17.96 6.73 12.15
C THR A 195 -16.86 6.98 11.13
N ASN A 196 -16.09 8.06 11.28
CA ASN A 196 -15.01 8.45 10.35
C ASN A 196 -13.86 7.40 10.49
N LEU A 197 -13.33 6.67 9.47
CA LEU A 197 -12.46 7.12 8.36
C LEU A 197 -11.87 5.98 7.48
N PRO A 198 -11.65 6.25 6.18
CA PRO A 198 -12.64 6.76 5.29
C PRO A 198 -13.64 5.61 5.01
N ALA A 199 -14.66 5.47 5.86
CA ALA A 199 -15.87 4.78 5.45
C ALA A 199 -16.60 5.59 4.37
N LYS A 200 -17.28 4.94 3.42
CA LYS A 200 -17.91 5.62 2.26
C LYS A 200 -18.90 4.72 1.52
N PRO A 201 -19.80 5.25 0.66
CA PRO A 201 -20.65 6.45 0.69
C PRO A 201 -22.15 6.13 0.95
N ILE A 202 -22.94 7.20 1.18
CA ILE A 202 -24.41 7.27 1.33
C ILE A 202 -25.12 7.44 -0.05
N SER A 203 -24.38 7.30 -1.16
CA SER A 203 -24.84 7.60 -2.53
C SER A 203 -24.36 6.55 -3.56
N ARG A 204 -24.86 6.62 -4.79
CA ARG A 204 -24.47 5.71 -5.90
C ARG A 204 -22.95 5.68 -6.10
N PRO A 205 -22.31 4.50 -6.03
CA PRO A 205 -20.84 4.40 -6.11
C PRO A 205 -20.32 4.41 -7.54
N HIS A 206 -19.12 4.96 -7.71
CA HIS A 206 -18.32 4.89 -8.93
C HIS A 206 -17.04 4.10 -8.66
N PHE A 207 -16.62 3.31 -9.65
CA PHE A 207 -15.53 2.35 -9.50
C PHE A 207 -14.35 2.67 -10.40
N ILE A 208 -13.18 2.22 -9.99
CA ILE A 208 -11.97 2.10 -10.80
C ILE A 208 -11.33 0.75 -10.50
N LEU A 209 -10.94 0.03 -11.55
CA LEU A 209 -10.51 -1.37 -11.47
C LEU A 209 -9.08 -1.54 -11.98
N ASP A 210 -8.35 -2.44 -11.32
CA ASP A 210 -7.11 -3.05 -11.81
C ASP A 210 -7.31 -3.76 -13.17
N VAL A 211 -6.25 -3.79 -13.99
CA VAL A 211 -6.16 -4.43 -15.32
C VAL A 211 -6.66 -5.89 -15.34
N HIS A 212 -6.56 -6.63 -14.23
CA HIS A 212 -6.99 -8.02 -14.14
C HIS A 212 -8.50 -8.21 -13.90
N LEU A 213 -9.27 -7.14 -13.75
CA LEU A 213 -10.69 -7.18 -13.37
C LEU A 213 -11.65 -6.86 -14.53
N GLY A 214 -11.22 -7.01 -15.79
CA GLY A 214 -12.03 -6.63 -16.96
C GLY A 214 -13.41 -7.30 -17.04
N ARG A 215 -13.54 -8.56 -16.60
CA ARG A 215 -14.87 -9.23 -16.55
C ARG A 215 -15.80 -8.63 -15.49
N LEU A 216 -15.27 -8.26 -14.32
CA LEU A 216 -16.03 -7.56 -13.30
C LEU A 216 -16.45 -6.17 -13.81
N CYS A 217 -15.54 -5.46 -14.48
CA CYS A 217 -15.84 -4.18 -15.11
C CYS A 217 -17.03 -4.29 -16.07
N ASN A 218 -17.05 -5.32 -16.91
CA ASN A 218 -18.16 -5.53 -17.85
C ASN A 218 -19.50 -5.72 -17.12
N TYR A 219 -19.52 -6.49 -16.03
CA TYR A 219 -20.73 -6.68 -15.24
C TYR A 219 -21.19 -5.38 -14.56
N LEU A 220 -20.28 -4.63 -13.95
CA LEU A 220 -20.62 -3.35 -13.31
C LEU A 220 -21.18 -2.35 -14.33
N ARG A 221 -20.55 -2.19 -15.50
CA ARG A 221 -21.04 -1.32 -16.57
C ARG A 221 -22.38 -1.79 -17.14
N MET A 222 -22.56 -3.10 -17.29
CA MET A 222 -23.82 -3.68 -17.76
C MET A 222 -24.98 -3.40 -16.80
N LEU A 223 -24.72 -3.35 -15.49
CA LEU A 223 -25.69 -2.96 -14.46
C LEU A 223 -25.84 -1.44 -14.30
N GLY A 224 -25.11 -0.63 -15.07
CA GLY A 224 -25.20 0.83 -15.05
C GLY A 224 -24.29 1.54 -14.07
N PHE A 225 -23.23 0.90 -13.57
CA PHE A 225 -22.25 1.53 -12.69
C PHE A 225 -21.07 2.10 -13.48
N ASP A 226 -20.83 3.40 -13.30
CA ASP A 226 -19.67 4.08 -13.85
C ASP A 226 -18.39 3.42 -13.30
N THR A 227 -17.67 2.75 -14.20
CA THR A 227 -16.50 1.93 -13.87
C THR A 227 -15.36 2.22 -14.83
N LEU A 228 -14.28 2.83 -14.32
CA LEU A 228 -13.05 3.02 -15.10
C LEU A 228 -12.20 1.75 -15.10
N TYR A 229 -11.69 1.42 -16.28
CA TYR A 229 -10.87 0.25 -16.54
C TYR A 229 -10.08 0.45 -17.83
N TRP A 230 -8.81 0.04 -17.81
CA TRP A 230 -7.95 0.01 -18.99
C TRP A 230 -7.47 -1.42 -19.23
N ASN A 231 -7.42 -1.81 -20.50
CA ASN A 231 -6.94 -3.13 -20.94
C ASN A 231 -5.40 -3.24 -20.97
N HIS A 232 -4.71 -2.19 -20.55
CA HIS A 232 -3.26 -2.13 -20.40
C HIS A 232 -2.93 -1.58 -19.02
N ASP A 233 -1.72 -1.85 -18.55
CA ASP A 233 -1.25 -1.36 -17.26
C ASP A 233 -1.00 0.16 -17.32
N LEU A 234 -1.78 0.92 -16.56
CA LEU A 234 -1.63 2.37 -16.41
C LEU A 234 -0.55 2.71 -15.36
N GLY A 235 -0.18 1.75 -14.52
CA GLY A 235 0.66 1.90 -13.36
C GLY A 235 -0.13 2.36 -12.12
N ASP A 236 0.20 1.75 -10.98
CA ASP A 236 -0.44 1.98 -9.69
C ASP A 236 -0.56 3.45 -9.28
N ALA A 237 0.49 4.25 -9.56
CA ALA A 237 0.51 5.66 -9.21
C ALA A 237 -0.58 6.47 -9.94
N LYS A 238 -0.80 6.18 -11.23
CA LYS A 238 -1.83 6.86 -12.03
C LYS A 238 -3.23 6.38 -11.64
N LEU A 239 -3.41 5.08 -11.40
CA LEU A 239 -4.69 4.54 -10.91
C LEU A 239 -5.07 5.17 -9.56
N ALA A 240 -4.12 5.24 -8.62
CA ALA A 240 -4.35 5.85 -7.32
C ALA A 240 -4.69 7.35 -7.43
N ALA A 241 -3.98 8.10 -8.28
CA ALA A 241 -4.27 9.51 -8.51
C ALA A 241 -5.67 9.76 -9.11
N LEU A 242 -6.11 8.91 -10.04
CA LEU A 242 -7.45 8.97 -10.62
C LEU A 242 -8.54 8.59 -9.61
N ALA A 243 -8.30 7.52 -8.84
CA ALA A 243 -9.19 7.09 -7.77
C ALA A 243 -9.43 8.22 -6.76
N GLU A 244 -8.36 8.92 -6.37
CA GLU A 244 -8.44 10.07 -5.48
C GLU A 244 -9.19 11.25 -6.12
N LYS A 245 -8.76 11.66 -7.33
CA LYS A 245 -9.32 12.84 -8.01
C LYS A 245 -10.81 12.72 -8.26
N GLU A 246 -11.27 11.56 -8.72
CA GLU A 246 -12.67 11.31 -9.05
C GLU A 246 -13.46 10.67 -7.90
N GLN A 247 -12.82 10.52 -6.74
CA GLN A 247 -13.44 9.93 -5.54
C GLN A 247 -14.03 8.54 -5.85
N ARG A 248 -13.34 7.73 -6.64
CA ARG A 248 -13.79 6.38 -7.05
C ARG A 248 -13.34 5.33 -6.03
N ILE A 249 -14.12 4.27 -5.92
CA ILE A 249 -13.78 3.10 -5.13
C ILE A 249 -12.84 2.23 -5.96
N MET A 250 -11.62 2.02 -5.47
CA MET A 250 -10.64 1.15 -6.10
C MET A 250 -10.94 -0.32 -5.82
N LEU A 251 -11.23 -1.11 -6.84
CA LEU A 251 -11.34 -2.57 -6.70
C LEU A 251 -10.05 -3.21 -7.20
N SER A 252 -9.41 -4.01 -6.35
CA SER A 252 -8.18 -4.72 -6.72
C SER A 252 -8.03 -6.03 -5.94
N ARG A 253 -7.18 -6.93 -6.43
CA ARG A 253 -6.65 -8.06 -5.63
C ARG A 253 -5.21 -7.85 -5.19
N ASP A 254 -4.61 -6.72 -5.55
CA ASP A 254 -3.28 -6.32 -5.14
C ASP A 254 -3.37 -5.46 -3.87
N LEU A 255 -2.80 -5.99 -2.77
CA LEU A 255 -2.73 -5.27 -1.50
C LEU A 255 -1.76 -4.08 -1.56
N GLY A 256 -0.69 -4.16 -2.35
CA GLY A 256 0.28 -3.08 -2.50
C GLY A 256 -0.35 -1.83 -3.12
N LEU A 257 -1.22 -2.03 -4.12
CA LEU A 257 -2.01 -0.96 -4.72
C LEU A 257 -2.96 -0.32 -3.70
N LEU A 258 -3.68 -1.13 -2.91
CA LEU A 258 -4.63 -0.64 -1.90
C LEU A 258 -3.97 0.03 -0.70
N LYS A 259 -2.69 -0.23 -0.42
CA LYS A 259 -1.89 0.44 0.63
C LYS A 259 -1.29 1.78 0.20
N ARG A 260 -1.59 2.27 -1.01
CA ARG A 260 -1.12 3.59 -1.44
C ARG A 260 -1.93 4.67 -0.72
N SER A 261 -1.24 5.64 -0.13
CA SER A 261 -1.83 6.72 0.67
C SER A 261 -2.92 7.52 -0.06
N ASN A 262 -2.79 7.71 -1.37
CA ASN A 262 -3.78 8.42 -2.21
C ASN A 262 -5.09 7.64 -2.38
N ILE A 263 -5.11 6.31 -2.20
CA ILE A 263 -6.33 5.53 -2.30
C ILE A 263 -7.12 5.71 -1.02
N LYS A 264 -8.12 6.60 -1.07
CA LYS A 264 -9.03 6.83 0.06
C LYS A 264 -10.01 5.68 0.19
N PHE A 265 -10.60 5.23 -0.92
CA PHE A 265 -11.62 4.19 -0.91
C PHE A 265 -11.18 3.03 -1.76
N GLY A 266 -11.23 1.83 -1.20
CA GLY A 266 -10.84 0.64 -1.92
C GLY A 266 -11.42 -0.61 -1.29
N ARG A 267 -11.44 -1.67 -2.09
CA ARG A 267 -11.84 -3.00 -1.67
C ARG A 267 -10.92 -4.03 -2.28
N TRP A 268 -10.32 -4.82 -1.39
CA TRP A 268 -9.65 -6.05 -1.76
C TRP A 268 -10.69 -7.13 -2.06
N LEU A 269 -10.70 -7.61 -3.31
CA LEU A 269 -11.64 -8.64 -3.72
C LEU A 269 -11.16 -10.02 -3.25
N ARG A 270 -11.89 -10.61 -2.31
CA ARG A 270 -11.63 -11.95 -1.77
C ARG A 270 -11.84 -13.02 -2.84
N ASN A 271 -12.85 -12.83 -3.68
CA ASN A 271 -13.19 -13.78 -4.72
C ASN A 271 -12.30 -13.65 -5.96
N ARG A 272 -12.03 -14.80 -6.61
CA ARG A 272 -11.33 -14.87 -7.92
C ARG A 272 -12.28 -15.01 -9.10
N LYS A 273 -13.51 -15.51 -8.86
CA LYS A 273 -14.50 -15.74 -9.91
C LYS A 273 -15.27 -14.43 -10.15
N PRO A 274 -15.35 -13.91 -11.39
CA PRO A 274 -15.95 -12.60 -11.69
C PRO A 274 -17.40 -12.42 -11.18
N LEU A 275 -18.22 -13.47 -11.26
CA LEU A 275 -19.59 -13.42 -10.75
C LEU A 275 -19.65 -13.35 -9.22
N LEU A 276 -18.74 -14.02 -8.52
CA LEU A 276 -18.65 -13.93 -7.05
C LEU A 276 -18.04 -12.59 -6.61
N GLN A 277 -17.12 -12.02 -7.39
CA GLN A 277 -16.63 -10.66 -7.18
C GLN A 277 -17.77 -9.64 -7.31
N LEU A 278 -18.62 -9.80 -8.32
CA LEU A 278 -19.79 -8.95 -8.49
C LEU A 278 -20.74 -9.07 -7.29
N LYS A 279 -21.04 -10.29 -6.84
CA LYS A 279 -21.87 -10.51 -5.64
C LYS A 279 -21.25 -9.84 -4.40
N GLU A 280 -19.94 -10.03 -4.19
CA GLU A 280 -19.18 -9.42 -3.09
C GLU A 280 -19.31 -7.89 -3.09
N VAL A 281 -19.06 -7.25 -4.23
CA VAL A 281 -19.15 -5.78 -4.39
C VAL A 281 -20.59 -5.29 -4.25
N SER A 282 -21.55 -6.03 -4.83
CA SER A 282 -22.97 -5.71 -4.80
C SER A 282 -23.53 -5.71 -3.38
N THR A 283 -23.21 -6.73 -2.60
CA THR A 283 -23.63 -6.84 -1.20
C THR A 283 -22.99 -5.76 -0.34
N LEU A 284 -21.67 -5.54 -0.48
CA LEU A 284 -20.95 -4.57 0.34
C LEU A 284 -21.46 -3.13 0.17
N TYR A 285 -21.74 -2.72 -1.07
CA TYR A 285 -22.14 -1.35 -1.39
C TYR A 285 -23.63 -1.19 -1.66
N ASN A 286 -24.44 -2.20 -1.32
CA ASN A 286 -25.88 -2.24 -1.56
C ASN A 286 -26.27 -1.75 -2.97
N LEU A 287 -25.64 -2.32 -3.99
CA LEU A 287 -25.77 -1.83 -5.38
C LEU A 287 -27.17 -2.03 -5.96
N LYS A 288 -27.95 -2.98 -5.44
CA LYS A 288 -29.26 -3.37 -5.96
C LYS A 288 -30.20 -2.19 -6.19
N GLN A 289 -30.23 -1.22 -5.28
CA GLN A 289 -31.10 -0.04 -5.35
C GLN A 289 -30.73 0.96 -6.45
N TYR A 290 -29.54 0.84 -7.05
CA TYR A 290 -29.00 1.77 -8.05
C TYR A 290 -28.82 1.13 -9.44
N ILE A 291 -29.34 -0.07 -9.65
CA ILE A 291 -29.19 -0.79 -10.92
C ILE A 291 -29.98 -0.08 -12.01
N GLU A 292 -29.27 0.32 -13.08
CA GLU A 292 -29.85 0.89 -14.31
C GLU A 292 -29.24 0.16 -15.51
N PRO A 293 -29.78 -1.03 -15.86
CA PRO A 293 -29.16 -1.91 -16.83
C PRO A 293 -29.02 -1.24 -18.19
N PHE A 294 -27.90 -1.50 -18.85
CA PHE A 294 -27.64 -1.04 -20.22
C PHE A 294 -27.68 0.49 -20.42
N SER A 295 -27.53 1.27 -19.35
CA SER A 295 -27.37 2.74 -19.40
C SER A 295 -25.97 3.17 -19.84
N LEU A 296 -24.96 2.31 -19.65
CA LEU A 296 -23.56 2.57 -19.97
C LEU A 296 -22.97 1.55 -20.94
N CYS A 297 -22.07 2.02 -21.79
CA CYS A 297 -21.33 1.22 -22.73
C CYS A 297 -20.37 0.29 -22.02
N ILE A 298 -20.55 -1.02 -22.17
CA ILE A 298 -19.64 -2.05 -21.62
C ILE A 298 -18.19 -1.81 -22.10
N ARG A 299 -18.00 -1.31 -23.33
CA ARG A 299 -16.66 -1.08 -23.91
C ARG A 299 -15.96 0.16 -23.35
N CYS A 300 -16.64 1.31 -23.33
CA CYS A 300 -16.00 2.61 -23.06
C CYS A 300 -16.66 3.42 -21.93
N ASN A 301 -17.63 2.86 -21.21
CA ASN A 301 -18.29 3.48 -20.06
C ASN A 301 -19.14 4.72 -20.35
N SER A 302 -19.26 5.14 -21.63
CA SER A 302 -20.10 6.28 -22.03
C SER A 302 -21.59 5.92 -22.08
N LYS A 303 -22.48 6.92 -22.00
CA LYS A 303 -23.92 6.72 -22.06
C LYS A 303 -24.36 6.03 -23.36
N ILE A 304 -25.29 5.10 -23.21
CA ILE A 304 -26.01 4.46 -24.31
C ILE A 304 -27.37 5.16 -24.46
N THR A 305 -27.78 5.42 -25.69
CA THR A 305 -29.09 6.01 -26.01
C THR A 305 -29.82 5.17 -27.05
N SER A 306 -31.15 5.18 -27.03
CA SER A 306 -31.96 4.53 -28.07
C SER A 306 -31.74 5.22 -29.41
N VAL A 307 -31.74 4.43 -30.48
CA VAL A 307 -31.58 4.91 -31.87
C VAL A 307 -32.61 4.26 -32.78
N ASP A 308 -33.00 4.99 -33.82
CA ASP A 308 -33.95 4.48 -34.82
C ASP A 308 -33.39 3.26 -35.54
N LYS A 309 -34.23 2.23 -35.72
CA LYS A 309 -33.83 1.00 -36.43
C LYS A 309 -33.25 1.32 -37.81
N THR A 310 -33.85 2.25 -38.55
CA THR A 310 -33.39 2.64 -39.90
C THR A 310 -31.95 3.16 -39.91
N SER A 311 -31.53 3.87 -38.85
CA SER A 311 -30.18 4.44 -38.73
C SER A 311 -29.08 3.38 -38.62
N VAL A 312 -29.41 2.16 -38.16
CA VAL A 312 -28.43 1.09 -37.93
C VAL A 312 -28.36 0.06 -39.06
N LYS A 313 -29.17 0.18 -40.12
CA LYS A 313 -29.33 -0.83 -41.19
C LYS A 313 -28.02 -1.33 -41.80
N HIS A 314 -27.05 -0.44 -41.96
CA HIS A 314 -25.75 -0.75 -42.58
C HIS A 314 -24.61 -0.86 -41.55
N LEU A 315 -24.93 -0.77 -40.26
CA LEU A 315 -23.97 -0.78 -39.16
C LEU A 315 -24.03 -2.08 -38.33
N VAL A 316 -25.04 -2.92 -38.56
CA VAL A 316 -25.19 -4.24 -37.96
C VAL A 316 -25.35 -5.33 -39.03
N PRO A 317 -25.05 -6.61 -38.73
CA PRO A 317 -25.31 -7.70 -39.65
C PRO A 317 -26.79 -7.78 -40.06
N ALA A 318 -27.07 -8.20 -41.31
CA ALA A 318 -28.42 -8.26 -41.87
C ALA A 318 -29.39 -9.11 -41.02
N ASP A 319 -28.91 -10.23 -40.48
CA ASP A 319 -29.71 -11.13 -39.63
C ASP A 319 -30.11 -10.43 -38.32
N VAL A 320 -29.21 -9.64 -37.73
CA VAL A 320 -29.48 -8.84 -36.53
C VAL A 320 -30.49 -7.75 -36.83
N TYR A 321 -30.32 -7.03 -37.95
CA TYR A 321 -31.27 -5.99 -38.38
C TYR A 321 -32.68 -6.57 -38.57
N THR A 322 -32.78 -7.77 -39.13
CA THR A 322 -34.07 -8.43 -39.38
C THR A 322 -34.68 -8.95 -38.08
N SER A 323 -33.88 -9.53 -37.19
CA SER A 323 -34.34 -10.21 -35.97
C SER A 323 -34.73 -9.28 -34.82
N PHE A 324 -34.20 -8.06 -34.76
CA PHE A 324 -34.42 -7.15 -33.64
C PHE A 324 -35.09 -5.83 -34.06
N THR A 325 -35.92 -5.27 -33.18
CA THR A 325 -36.64 -4.01 -33.41
C THR A 325 -36.05 -2.83 -32.63
N THR A 326 -35.42 -3.11 -31.49
CA THR A 326 -34.88 -2.11 -30.57
C THR A 326 -33.36 -2.12 -30.59
N PHE A 327 -32.80 -0.93 -30.84
CA PHE A 327 -31.36 -0.70 -30.87
C PHE A 327 -31.01 0.46 -29.97
N ASN A 328 -29.82 0.35 -29.37
CA ASN A 328 -29.20 1.45 -28.66
C ASN A 328 -27.77 1.64 -29.16
N GLN A 329 -27.28 2.87 -29.11
CA GLN A 329 -25.94 3.20 -29.56
C GLN A 329 -25.16 3.96 -28.49
N CYS A 330 -23.89 3.63 -28.36
CA CYS A 330 -22.98 4.39 -27.51
C CYS A 330 -22.66 5.76 -28.12
N SER A 331 -22.86 6.81 -27.35
CA SER A 331 -22.55 8.20 -27.74
C SER A 331 -21.08 8.48 -28.09
N HIS A 332 -20.15 7.64 -27.62
CA HIS A 332 -18.71 7.83 -27.83
C HIS A 332 -18.11 6.87 -28.85
N CYS A 333 -18.13 5.56 -28.57
CA CYS A 333 -17.50 4.57 -29.46
C CYS A 333 -18.41 4.05 -30.57
N GLN A 334 -19.64 4.58 -30.69
CA GLN A 334 -20.62 4.22 -31.72
C GLN A 334 -21.04 2.74 -31.73
N GLN A 335 -20.67 1.97 -30.71
CA GLN A 335 -21.06 0.58 -30.56
C GLN A 335 -22.58 0.47 -30.48
N ILE A 336 -23.15 -0.38 -31.33
CA ILE A 336 -24.58 -0.69 -31.35
C ILE A 336 -24.85 -1.92 -30.47
N TYR A 337 -25.95 -1.85 -29.73
CA TYR A 337 -26.47 -2.87 -28.83
C TYR A 337 -27.93 -3.20 -29.20
N TRP A 338 -28.32 -4.46 -29.03
CA TRP A 338 -29.67 -4.95 -29.25
C TRP A 338 -30.03 -5.99 -28.18
N HIS A 339 -31.33 -6.24 -27.99
CA HIS A 339 -31.84 -7.15 -26.96
C HIS A 339 -31.65 -8.64 -27.33
N GLY A 340 -30.40 -9.09 -27.44
CA GLY A 340 -30.06 -10.50 -27.62
C GLY A 340 -29.80 -11.25 -26.30
N SER A 341 -29.09 -12.38 -26.38
CA SER A 341 -28.75 -13.26 -25.24
C SER A 341 -28.01 -12.59 -24.07
N HIS A 342 -27.43 -11.41 -24.28
CA HIS A 342 -26.86 -10.59 -23.21
C HIS A 342 -27.90 -10.09 -22.20
N VAL A 343 -29.14 -9.88 -22.64
CA VAL A 343 -30.27 -9.49 -21.78
C VAL A 343 -30.66 -10.64 -20.86
N ASP A 344 -30.72 -11.87 -21.38
CA ASP A 344 -31.04 -13.05 -20.58
C ASP A 344 -29.97 -13.32 -19.53
N LYS A 345 -28.69 -13.25 -19.92
CA LYS A 345 -27.55 -13.34 -18.99
C LYS A 345 -27.62 -12.27 -17.90
N MET A 346 -27.99 -11.04 -18.27
CA MET A 346 -28.16 -9.94 -17.31
C MET A 346 -29.30 -10.23 -16.33
N LYS A 347 -30.47 -10.68 -16.82
CA LYS A 347 -31.60 -11.06 -15.95
C LYS A 347 -31.19 -12.14 -14.94
N THR A 348 -30.43 -13.16 -15.38
CA THR A 348 -29.88 -14.17 -14.47
C THR A 348 -28.94 -13.57 -13.42
N ILE A 349 -28.09 -12.61 -13.82
CA ILE A 349 -27.19 -11.92 -12.90
C ILE A 349 -27.98 -11.08 -11.88
N ILE A 350 -28.96 -10.29 -12.32
CA ILE A 350 -29.81 -9.51 -11.40
C ILE A 350 -30.49 -10.46 -10.43
N HIS A 351 -31.14 -11.52 -10.92
CA HIS A 351 -31.81 -12.48 -10.04
C HIS A 351 -30.84 -13.14 -9.03
N MET A 352 -29.58 -13.37 -9.41
CA MET A 352 -28.55 -13.88 -8.49
C MET A 352 -28.08 -12.84 -7.44
N LEU A 353 -28.25 -11.54 -7.72
CA LEU A 353 -27.99 -10.47 -6.75
C LEU A 353 -29.20 -10.19 -5.84
N GLU A 354 -30.40 -10.66 -6.21
CA GLU A 354 -31.61 -10.55 -5.40
C GLU A 354 -31.72 -11.62 -4.30
N ASN A 355 -31.03 -12.75 -4.49
CA ASN A 355 -30.96 -13.91 -3.59
C ASN A 355 -29.57 -14.01 -2.92
#